data_AF-A0A2V9PNL4-F1
#
_entry.id   AF-A0A2V9PNL4-F1
#
_cell.length_a   1.000
_cell.length_b   1.000
_cell.length_c   1.000
_cell.angle_alpha   90.00
_cell.angle_beta   90.00
_cell.angle_gamma   90.00
#
_symmetry.space_group_name_H-M   'P 1'
#
loop_
_entity.id
_entity.type
_entity.pdbx_description
1 polymer ?
#
loop_
_entity_poly.entity_id
_entity_poly.type
_entity_poly.pdbx_seq_one_letter_code
_entity_poly.pdbx_strand_id
1 'polypeptide(L)'
;MPTQAALVTLVALLDRFPEEGGFDSAFYWFVQASRFGRYSGSSATALEEDLKEAATASNLVEGIAGLLKRLAASQPIEAEEFRRDYTDGKFWRFLLYLLVYKNGAQDWDKAGTRLGFDGKELLADFRPQWHHIYPQKFLNKKVEPEKIDSLANIAVIGPNINIRISNQDPMKYLDKYTISEEKLQQQFVDWKREEFAVQKYHEFLDARASRLASEANDYLLTLSKGLPDSCRPNLKMAAGNNSTV
;
A
#
# COMPACT_ATOMS: atom_id res chain seq x y z
N MET A 1 -5.89 -5.82 -5.31
CA MET A 1 -7.34 -5.78 -5.10
C MET A 1 -7.67 -7.06 -4.38
N PRO A 2 -8.03 -6.96 -3.10
CA PRO A 2 -8.51 -8.09 -2.31
C PRO A 2 -9.62 -8.84 -3.05
N THR A 3 -9.67 -10.16 -2.91
CA THR A 3 -10.74 -10.95 -3.51
C THR A 3 -12.03 -10.77 -2.73
N GLN A 4 -13.19 -10.98 -3.38
CA GLN A 4 -14.47 -11.01 -2.67
C GLN A 4 -14.48 -12.07 -1.56
N ALA A 5 -13.79 -13.21 -1.76
CA ALA A 5 -13.64 -14.25 -0.75
C ALA A 5 -12.96 -13.73 0.53
N ALA A 6 -11.89 -12.93 0.42
CA ALA A 6 -11.25 -12.33 1.59
C ALA A 6 -12.20 -11.40 2.35
N LEU A 7 -13.05 -10.66 1.63
CA LEU A 7 -14.05 -9.78 2.24
C LEU A 7 -15.14 -10.58 2.96
N VAL A 8 -15.61 -11.69 2.37
CA VAL A 8 -16.60 -12.58 3.00
C VAL A 8 -16.07 -13.11 4.33
N THR A 9 -14.84 -13.64 4.36
CA THR A 9 -14.23 -14.14 5.60
C THR A 9 -14.03 -13.02 6.64
N LEU A 10 -13.60 -11.83 6.22
CA LEU A 10 -13.46 -10.67 7.11
C LEU A 10 -14.80 -10.32 7.80
N VAL A 11 -15.87 -10.26 7.01
CA VAL A 11 -17.21 -9.97 7.54
C VAL A 11 -17.70 -11.09 8.44
N ALA A 12 -17.51 -12.36 8.05
CA ALA A 12 -17.90 -13.51 8.86
C ALA A 12 -17.19 -13.55 10.23
N LEU A 13 -15.91 -13.18 10.28
CA LEU A 13 -15.17 -13.04 11.55
C LEU A 13 -15.78 -11.96 12.44
N LEU A 14 -16.02 -10.77 11.90
CA LEU A 14 -16.53 -9.63 12.67
C LEU A 14 -17.98 -9.84 13.12
N ASP A 15 -18.81 -10.46 12.29
CA ASP A 15 -20.20 -10.82 12.61
C ASP A 15 -20.29 -11.89 13.70
N ARG A 16 -19.34 -12.83 13.73
CA ARG A 16 -19.28 -13.87 14.77
C ARG A 16 -18.92 -13.32 16.14
N PHE A 17 -18.08 -12.28 16.21
CA PHE A 17 -17.55 -11.71 17.44
C PHE A 17 -17.81 -10.19 17.54
N PRO A 18 -19.08 -9.73 17.49
CA PRO A 18 -19.40 -8.31 17.32
C PRO A 18 -19.00 -7.44 18.52
N GLU A 19 -18.96 -8.02 19.72
CA GLU A 19 -18.64 -7.32 20.98
C GLU A 19 -17.13 -7.30 21.30
N GLU A 20 -16.31 -8.08 20.59
CA GLU A 20 -14.87 -8.18 20.87
C GLU A 20 -14.05 -7.06 20.22
N GLY A 21 -14.66 -6.26 19.33
CA GLY A 21 -13.95 -5.24 18.57
C GLY A 21 -12.93 -5.87 17.62
N GLY A 22 -11.72 -5.31 17.50
CA GLY A 22 -10.61 -5.98 16.80
C GLY A 22 -10.61 -5.87 15.27
N PHE A 23 -11.33 -4.89 14.69
CA PHE A 23 -11.30 -4.61 13.24
C PHE A 23 -9.87 -4.53 12.70
N ASP A 24 -8.96 -3.86 13.39
CA ASP A 24 -7.55 -3.73 12.97
C ASP A 24 -6.88 -5.08 12.75
N SER A 25 -7.08 -6.03 13.66
CA SER A 25 -6.48 -7.37 13.55
C SER A 25 -7.17 -8.24 12.50
N ALA A 26 -8.48 -8.11 12.33
CA ALA A 26 -9.19 -8.77 11.24
C ALA A 26 -8.76 -8.18 9.86
N PHE A 27 -8.59 -6.86 9.80
CA PHE A 27 -8.10 -6.15 8.63
C PHE A 27 -6.62 -6.48 8.34
N TYR A 28 -5.79 -6.68 9.36
CA TYR A 28 -4.44 -7.22 9.19
C TYR A 28 -4.46 -8.56 8.44
N TRP A 29 -5.30 -9.50 8.87
CA TRP A 29 -5.47 -10.77 8.16
C TRP A 29 -5.93 -10.55 6.72
N PHE A 30 -6.91 -9.68 6.48
CA PHE A 30 -7.41 -9.37 5.13
C PHE A 30 -6.31 -8.82 4.20
N VAL A 31 -5.47 -7.92 4.71
CA VAL A 31 -4.30 -7.38 3.99
C VAL A 31 -3.31 -8.51 3.67
N GLN A 32 -3.01 -9.38 4.63
CA GLN A 32 -2.06 -10.47 4.44
C GLN A 32 -2.60 -11.58 3.51
N ALA A 33 -3.88 -11.94 3.62
CA ALA A 33 -4.54 -12.87 2.71
C ALA A 33 -4.50 -12.35 1.28
N SER A 34 -4.61 -11.03 1.10
CA SER A 34 -4.45 -10.36 -0.20
C SER A 34 -3.00 -10.36 -0.68
N ARG A 35 -2.02 -10.12 0.21
CA ARG A 35 -0.58 -10.14 -0.10
C ARG A 35 -0.12 -11.51 -0.61
N PHE A 36 -0.49 -12.57 0.11
CA PHE A 36 -0.06 -13.94 -0.18
C PHE A 36 -1.00 -14.70 -1.11
N GLY A 37 -1.99 -14.02 -1.69
CA GLY A 37 -2.89 -14.61 -2.67
C GLY A 37 -3.66 -15.83 -2.15
N ARG A 38 -4.17 -15.79 -0.90
CA ARG A 38 -4.88 -16.90 -0.22
C ARG A 38 -5.91 -17.62 -1.09
N TYR A 39 -6.57 -16.87 -1.97
CA TYR A 39 -7.67 -17.34 -2.83
C TYR A 39 -7.32 -17.40 -4.32
N SER A 40 -6.04 -17.34 -4.71
CA SER A 40 -5.63 -17.34 -6.13
C SER A 40 -5.73 -18.71 -6.81
N GLY A 41 -5.67 -19.80 -6.05
CA GLY A 41 -5.83 -21.18 -6.52
C GLY A 41 -7.27 -21.68 -6.39
N SER A 42 -7.52 -22.60 -5.45
CA SER A 42 -8.87 -23.10 -5.16
C SER A 42 -9.63 -22.15 -4.22
N SER A 43 -10.20 -21.09 -4.79
CA SER A 43 -10.92 -20.05 -4.04
C SER A 43 -12.07 -20.61 -3.18
N ALA A 44 -12.83 -21.58 -3.69
CA ALA A 44 -13.94 -22.20 -2.98
C ALA A 44 -13.47 -23.01 -1.77
N THR A 45 -12.48 -23.90 -1.95
CA THR A 45 -11.92 -24.70 -0.85
C THR A 45 -11.29 -23.79 0.21
N ALA A 46 -10.51 -22.79 -0.22
CA ALA A 46 -9.89 -21.83 0.69
C ALA A 46 -10.92 -21.07 1.52
N LEU A 47 -12.03 -20.66 0.91
CA LEU A 47 -13.11 -19.96 1.59
C LEU A 47 -13.84 -20.88 2.59
N GLU A 48 -14.12 -22.13 2.21
CA GLU A 48 -14.74 -23.10 3.12
C GLU A 48 -13.87 -23.38 4.35
N GLU A 49 -12.57 -23.56 4.16
CA GLU A 49 -11.60 -23.72 5.24
C GLU A 49 -11.59 -22.51 6.18
N ASP A 50 -11.54 -21.31 5.62
CA ASP A 50 -11.44 -20.08 6.40
C ASP A 50 -12.75 -19.78 7.15
N LEU A 51 -13.91 -20.03 6.54
CA LEU A 51 -15.21 -19.90 7.20
C LEU A 51 -15.40 -20.93 8.31
N LYS A 52 -14.91 -22.16 8.12
CA LYS A 52 -14.92 -23.19 9.17
C LYS A 52 -14.04 -22.77 10.34
N GLU A 53 -12.83 -22.30 10.09
CA GLU A 53 -11.93 -21.77 11.12
C GLU A 53 -12.64 -20.67 11.94
N ALA A 54 -13.21 -19.67 11.26
CA ALA A 54 -13.94 -18.58 11.90
C ALA A 54 -15.15 -19.07 12.73
N ALA A 55 -15.90 -20.05 12.22
CA ALA A 55 -17.07 -20.60 12.91
C ALA A 55 -16.72 -21.41 14.17
N THR A 56 -15.56 -22.09 14.17
CA THR A 56 -15.14 -22.97 15.28
C THR A 56 -14.25 -22.29 16.32
N ALA A 57 -13.77 -21.08 16.05
CA ALA A 57 -12.92 -20.33 16.97
C ALA A 57 -13.67 -19.94 18.26
N SER A 58 -12.95 -19.93 19.39
CA SER A 58 -13.52 -19.58 20.70
C SER A 58 -13.68 -18.07 20.90
N ASN A 59 -12.83 -17.29 20.24
CA ASN A 59 -12.78 -15.82 20.27
C ASN A 59 -12.16 -15.29 18.97
N LEU A 60 -12.25 -13.98 18.73
CA LEU A 60 -11.79 -13.34 17.50
C LEU A 60 -10.27 -13.50 17.29
N VAL A 61 -9.48 -13.34 18.34
CA VAL A 61 -8.02 -13.44 18.28
C VAL A 61 -7.57 -14.84 17.87
N GLU A 62 -8.18 -15.88 18.45
CA GLU A 62 -7.94 -17.27 18.08
C GLU A 62 -8.32 -17.55 16.62
N GLY A 63 -9.47 -17.06 16.17
CA GLY A 63 -9.91 -17.20 14.78
C GLY A 63 -8.92 -16.57 13.79
N ILE A 64 -8.52 -15.31 14.05
CA ILE A 64 -7.54 -14.61 13.20
C ILE A 64 -6.18 -15.33 13.23
N ALA A 65 -5.70 -15.72 14.40
CA ALA A 65 -4.43 -16.43 14.53
C ALA A 65 -4.47 -17.78 13.79
N GLY A 66 -5.59 -18.50 13.84
CA GLY A 66 -5.84 -19.72 13.09
C GLY A 66 -5.72 -19.53 11.58
N LEU A 67 -6.38 -18.50 11.05
CA LEU A 67 -6.30 -18.17 9.62
C LEU A 67 -4.88 -17.75 9.19
N LEU A 68 -4.17 -17.00 10.03
CA LEU A 68 -2.81 -16.54 9.74
C LEU A 68 -1.79 -17.67 9.65
N LYS A 69 -2.01 -18.82 10.31
CA LYS A 69 -1.11 -20.00 10.22
C LYS A 69 -0.98 -20.53 8.78
N ARG A 70 -1.91 -20.22 7.90
CA ARG A 70 -1.91 -20.62 6.49
C ARG A 70 -1.10 -19.67 5.60
N LEU A 71 -0.59 -18.58 6.17
CA LEU A 71 0.08 -17.49 5.46
C LEU A 71 1.46 -17.27 6.04
N ALA A 72 2.40 -16.79 5.23
CA ALA A 72 3.70 -16.33 5.71
C ALA A 72 3.61 -14.90 6.31
N ALA A 73 2.58 -14.61 7.11
CA ALA A 73 2.21 -13.27 7.54
C ALA A 73 3.28 -12.57 8.42
N SER A 74 4.15 -13.33 9.08
CA SER A 74 5.27 -12.78 9.84
C SER A 74 6.42 -12.26 8.96
N GLN A 75 6.44 -12.56 7.65
CA GLN A 75 7.48 -12.04 6.76
C GLN A 75 7.34 -10.52 6.60
N PRO A 76 8.39 -9.73 6.86
CA PRO A 76 8.37 -8.29 6.65
C PRO A 76 8.23 -7.95 5.16
N ILE A 77 7.89 -6.70 4.88
CA ILE A 77 7.92 -6.13 3.53
C ILE A 77 9.29 -5.51 3.31
N GLU A 78 9.97 -5.92 2.24
CA GLU A 78 11.31 -5.42 1.88
C GLU A 78 11.19 -4.24 0.90
N ALA A 79 12.24 -3.40 0.82
CA ALA A 79 12.28 -2.27 -0.13
C ALA A 79 12.12 -2.72 -1.58
N GLU A 80 12.62 -3.91 -1.93
CA GLU A 80 12.49 -4.48 -3.27
C GLU A 80 11.03 -4.66 -3.71
N GLU A 81 10.14 -4.88 -2.75
CA GLU A 81 8.71 -5.03 -3.00
C GLU A 81 8.04 -3.73 -3.51
N PHE A 82 8.73 -2.59 -3.36
CA PHE A 82 8.35 -1.28 -3.93
C PHE A 82 9.15 -0.92 -5.18
N ARG A 83 10.18 -1.69 -5.56
CA ARG A 83 10.96 -1.47 -6.79
C ARG A 83 10.42 -2.20 -8.01
N ARG A 84 9.54 -3.18 -7.79
CA ARG A 84 8.79 -3.88 -8.86
C ARG A 84 7.92 -2.94 -9.70
N ASP A 85 7.56 -3.44 -10.88
CA ASP A 85 6.61 -2.79 -11.78
C ASP A 85 5.27 -2.52 -11.05
N TYR A 86 4.79 -1.28 -11.11
CA TYR A 86 3.56 -0.88 -10.44
C TYR A 86 2.30 -1.59 -10.96
N THR A 87 2.37 -2.15 -12.17
CA THR A 87 1.31 -2.97 -12.75
C THR A 87 1.35 -4.42 -12.26
N ASP A 88 2.50 -4.88 -11.74
CA ASP A 88 2.69 -6.20 -11.17
C ASP A 88 1.93 -6.34 -9.84
N GLY A 89 0.86 -7.14 -9.88
CA GLY A 89 0.03 -7.42 -8.71
C GLY A 89 -0.80 -6.21 -8.26
N LYS A 90 -2.12 -6.38 -8.24
CA LYS A 90 -3.03 -5.35 -7.72
C LYS A 90 -2.88 -5.10 -6.20
N PHE A 91 -2.11 -5.92 -5.47
CA PHE A 91 -1.91 -5.78 -4.03
C PHE A 91 -0.99 -4.61 -3.71
N TRP A 92 0.12 -4.45 -4.42
CA TRP A 92 1.13 -3.44 -4.07
C TRP A 92 0.63 -2.01 -4.27
N ARG A 93 -0.15 -1.78 -5.33
CA ARG A 93 -0.91 -0.54 -5.51
C ARG A 93 -1.94 -0.31 -4.41
N PHE A 94 -2.63 -1.37 -3.97
CA PHE A 94 -3.58 -1.27 -2.86
C PHE A 94 -2.88 -0.91 -1.55
N LEU A 95 -1.73 -1.54 -1.25
CA LEU A 95 -0.92 -1.20 -0.09
C LEU A 95 -0.44 0.25 -0.15
N LEU A 96 0.12 0.71 -1.29
CA LEU A 96 0.52 2.10 -1.50
C LEU A 96 -0.64 3.06 -1.20
N TYR A 97 -1.84 2.77 -1.70
CA TYR A 97 -3.04 3.56 -1.41
C TYR A 97 -3.36 3.62 0.09
N LEU A 98 -3.31 2.48 0.80
CA LEU A 98 -3.55 2.46 2.26
C LEU A 98 -2.53 3.33 3.01
N LEU A 99 -1.26 3.29 2.62
CA LEU A 99 -0.19 4.06 3.28
C LEU A 99 -0.41 5.57 3.10
N VAL A 100 -0.64 6.02 1.87
CA VAL A 100 -0.84 7.46 1.61
C VAL A 100 -2.17 7.95 2.18
N TYR A 101 -3.21 7.11 2.20
CA TYR A 101 -4.48 7.41 2.87
C TYR A 101 -4.30 7.59 4.38
N LYS A 102 -3.57 6.67 5.03
CA LYS A 102 -3.21 6.76 6.45
C LYS A 102 -2.39 8.02 6.73
N ASN A 103 -1.50 8.39 5.81
CA ASN A 103 -0.67 9.59 5.90
C ASN A 103 -1.42 10.90 5.54
N GLY A 104 -2.75 10.85 5.39
CA GLY A 104 -3.57 12.03 5.17
C GLY A 104 -3.37 12.70 3.81
N ALA A 105 -2.94 11.93 2.80
CA ALA A 105 -2.61 12.50 1.50
C ALA A 105 -3.77 13.24 0.85
N GLN A 106 -3.47 14.43 0.35
CA GLN A 106 -4.36 15.28 -0.42
C GLN A 106 -4.10 15.13 -1.91
N ASP A 107 -5.14 15.37 -2.70
CA ASP A 107 -5.00 15.44 -4.14
C ASP A 107 -4.09 16.61 -4.54
N TRP A 108 -3.37 16.43 -5.64
CA TRP A 108 -2.41 17.41 -6.14
C TRP A 108 -3.04 18.57 -6.92
N ASP A 109 -4.37 18.60 -7.00
CA ASP A 109 -5.09 19.74 -7.53
C ASP A 109 -5.11 20.93 -6.54
N LYS A 110 -5.75 22.02 -6.96
CA LYS A 110 -5.86 23.23 -6.14
C LYS A 110 -6.80 23.04 -4.94
N ALA A 111 -7.81 22.18 -5.05
CA ALA A 111 -8.76 21.94 -3.97
C ALA A 111 -8.08 21.20 -2.81
N GLY A 112 -7.12 20.32 -3.11
CA GLY A 112 -6.38 19.58 -2.08
C GLY A 112 -7.28 18.66 -1.26
N THR A 113 -8.34 18.14 -1.86
CA THR A 113 -9.25 17.21 -1.18
C THR A 113 -8.48 15.99 -0.70
N ARG A 114 -8.75 15.52 0.51
CA ARG A 114 -8.13 14.31 1.04
C ARG A 114 -8.48 13.13 0.14
N LEU A 115 -7.47 12.34 -0.23
CA LEU A 115 -7.67 11.11 -1.00
C LEU A 115 -8.48 10.11 -0.16
N GLY A 116 -9.36 9.36 -0.83
CA GLY A 116 -10.27 8.44 -0.16
C GLY A 116 -11.60 9.11 0.23
N PHE A 117 -12.22 8.64 1.30
CA PHE A 117 -13.53 9.12 1.74
C PHE A 117 -13.36 10.13 2.87
N ASP A 118 -13.66 11.40 2.61
CA ASP A 118 -14.01 12.39 3.64
C ASP A 118 -15.49 12.76 3.44
N GLY A 119 -16.26 12.76 4.52
CA GLY A 119 -17.71 12.84 4.46
C GLY A 119 -18.24 14.26 4.26
N LYS A 120 -18.82 14.50 3.08
CA LYS A 120 -20.10 15.22 2.82
C LYS A 120 -20.51 15.10 1.36
N GLU A 121 -19.54 14.90 0.47
CA GLU A 121 -19.76 14.47 -0.90
C GLU A 121 -19.42 12.98 -0.98
N LEU A 122 -20.40 12.17 -1.37
CA LEU A 122 -20.14 10.79 -1.78
C LEU A 122 -19.18 10.86 -2.97
N LEU A 123 -17.89 10.71 -2.71
CA LEU A 123 -16.87 10.36 -3.71
C LEU A 123 -17.09 8.92 -4.20
N ALA A 124 -18.34 8.56 -4.51
CA ALA A 124 -18.74 7.26 -5.06
C ALA A 124 -17.93 6.90 -6.32
N ASP A 125 -17.33 7.92 -6.96
CA ASP A 125 -16.51 7.80 -8.16
C ASP A 125 -15.01 8.10 -7.97
N PHE A 126 -14.50 8.31 -6.73
CA PHE A 126 -13.05 8.49 -6.58
C PHE A 126 -12.32 7.19 -6.93
N ARG A 127 -11.68 7.20 -8.10
CA ARG A 127 -10.82 6.14 -8.59
C ARG A 127 -9.38 6.61 -8.52
N PRO A 128 -8.57 6.09 -7.59
CA PRO A 128 -7.16 6.49 -7.49
C PRO A 128 -6.47 6.29 -8.84
N GLN A 129 -5.76 7.32 -9.28
CA GLN A 129 -4.87 7.26 -10.43
C GLN A 129 -3.44 7.06 -9.98
N TRP A 130 -2.70 6.32 -10.79
CA TRP A 130 -1.30 5.97 -10.56
C TRP A 130 -0.46 6.87 -11.46
N HIS A 131 0.18 7.87 -10.87
CA HIS A 131 0.93 8.88 -11.59
C HIS A 131 2.43 8.70 -11.36
N HIS A 132 3.21 8.60 -12.43
CA HIS A 132 4.66 8.62 -12.34
C HIS A 132 5.16 9.99 -11.85
N ILE A 133 5.72 10.03 -10.65
CA ILE A 133 6.28 11.23 -10.02
C ILE A 133 7.34 11.84 -10.93
N TYR A 134 8.23 11.01 -11.46
CA TYR A 134 9.07 11.32 -12.61
C TYR A 134 8.43 10.72 -13.86
N PRO A 135 7.75 11.51 -14.72
CA PRO A 135 6.98 10.96 -15.81
C PRO A 135 7.83 10.22 -16.83
N GLN A 136 7.27 9.17 -17.44
CA GLN A 136 7.98 8.32 -18.41
C GLN A 136 8.71 9.13 -19.50
N LYS A 137 8.08 10.19 -20.03
CA LYS A 137 8.68 11.06 -21.05
C LYS A 137 9.94 11.79 -20.57
N PHE A 138 10.01 12.14 -19.28
CA PHE A 138 11.16 12.82 -18.69
C PHE A 138 12.37 11.89 -18.58
N LEU A 139 12.13 10.61 -18.27
CA LEU A 139 13.15 9.57 -18.07
C LEU A 139 13.49 8.75 -19.32
N ASN A 140 12.63 8.79 -20.35
CA ASN A 140 12.79 8.00 -21.56
C ASN A 140 14.20 8.18 -22.19
N LYS A 141 14.82 7.05 -22.57
CA LYS A 141 16.20 6.94 -23.09
C LYS A 141 17.33 7.34 -22.12
N LYS A 142 17.01 7.68 -20.86
CA LYS A 142 17.98 8.05 -19.83
C LYS A 142 18.02 7.04 -18.68
N VAL A 143 16.94 6.30 -18.50
CA VAL A 143 16.74 5.31 -17.44
C VAL A 143 16.07 4.06 -18.02
N GLU A 144 16.35 2.91 -17.44
CA GLU A 144 15.79 1.61 -17.79
C GLU A 144 14.26 1.59 -17.56
N PRO A 145 13.44 1.08 -18.51
CA PRO A 145 11.98 1.07 -18.39
C PRO A 145 11.46 0.46 -17.08
N GLU A 146 12.10 -0.60 -16.60
CA GLU A 146 11.72 -1.31 -15.38
C GLU A 146 11.84 -0.40 -14.15
N LYS A 147 12.85 0.48 -14.12
CA LYS A 147 13.00 1.46 -13.04
C LYS A 147 12.04 2.63 -13.21
N ILE A 148 11.66 2.99 -14.44
CA ILE A 148 10.67 4.05 -14.69
C ILE A 148 9.30 3.61 -14.14
N ASP A 149 8.90 2.38 -14.42
CA ASP A 149 7.61 1.80 -14.00
C ASP A 149 7.64 1.20 -12.58
N SER A 150 8.70 1.45 -11.81
CA SER A 150 8.79 1.10 -10.39
C SER A 150 7.65 1.70 -9.58
N LEU A 151 7.06 0.92 -8.67
CA LEU A 151 6.01 1.40 -7.76
C LEU A 151 6.50 2.57 -6.88
N ALA A 152 7.78 2.60 -6.54
CA ALA A 152 8.41 3.72 -5.83
C ALA A 152 8.47 5.01 -6.66
N ASN A 153 8.18 4.99 -7.96
CA ASN A 153 7.97 6.18 -8.78
C ASN A 153 6.49 6.59 -8.88
N ILE A 154 5.57 5.89 -8.22
CA ILE A 154 4.13 6.15 -8.36
C ILE A 154 3.58 6.97 -7.18
N ALA A 155 2.89 8.06 -7.48
CA ALA A 155 2.00 8.78 -6.57
C ALA A 155 0.53 8.40 -6.83
N VAL A 156 -0.29 8.49 -5.79
CA VAL A 156 -1.73 8.28 -5.88
C VAL A 156 -2.43 9.62 -5.93
N ILE A 157 -3.14 9.92 -7.01
CA ILE A 157 -3.81 11.21 -7.20
C ILE A 157 -5.21 11.04 -7.82
N GLY A 158 -5.99 12.11 -7.90
CA GLY A 158 -7.30 12.11 -8.52
C GLY A 158 -7.27 12.19 -10.05
N PRO A 159 -8.38 11.78 -10.73
CA PRO A 159 -8.46 11.73 -12.19
C PRO A 159 -8.26 13.09 -12.86
N ASN A 160 -8.83 14.15 -12.30
CA ASN A 160 -8.78 15.49 -12.90
C ASN A 160 -7.34 16.03 -12.97
N ILE A 161 -6.57 15.92 -11.88
CA ILE A 161 -5.19 16.40 -11.88
C ILE A 161 -4.27 15.49 -12.68
N ASN A 162 -4.49 14.17 -12.69
CA ASN A 162 -3.70 13.25 -13.50
C ASN A 162 -3.75 13.61 -15.00
N ILE A 163 -4.94 13.93 -15.52
CA ILE A 163 -5.12 14.40 -16.90
C ILE A 163 -4.36 15.71 -17.14
N ARG A 164 -4.43 16.64 -16.18
CA ARG A 164 -3.80 17.96 -16.29
C ARG A 164 -2.27 17.89 -16.20
N ILE A 165 -1.69 17.02 -15.37
CA ILE A 165 -0.24 16.83 -15.29
C ILE A 165 0.25 16.10 -16.54
N SER A 166 -0.39 14.99 -16.92
CA SER A 166 -0.03 14.18 -18.08
C SER A 166 1.46 13.78 -18.05
N ASN A 167 2.23 14.07 -19.09
CA ASN A 167 3.65 13.72 -19.24
C ASN A 167 4.61 14.90 -19.04
N GLN A 168 4.19 15.92 -18.29
CA GLN A 168 5.00 17.11 -18.05
C GLN A 168 6.24 16.78 -17.22
N ASP A 169 7.30 17.54 -17.41
CA ASP A 169 8.50 17.48 -16.57
C ASP A 169 8.13 17.70 -15.09
N PRO A 170 8.69 16.90 -14.15
CA PRO A 170 8.38 17.03 -12.73
C PRO A 170 8.56 18.44 -12.20
N MET A 171 9.67 19.10 -12.54
CA MET A 171 9.91 20.48 -12.13
C MET A 171 8.82 21.42 -12.63
N LYS A 172 8.33 21.20 -13.85
CA LYS A 172 7.33 22.07 -14.46
C LYS A 172 5.94 21.88 -13.85
N TYR A 173 5.51 20.65 -13.64
CA TYR A 173 4.15 20.42 -13.15
C TYR A 173 4.02 20.73 -11.66
N LEU A 174 5.08 20.46 -10.86
CA LEU A 174 5.09 20.78 -9.43
C LEU A 174 4.87 22.27 -9.19
N ASP A 175 5.53 23.13 -9.99
CA ASP A 175 5.34 24.57 -9.93
C ASP A 175 3.99 25.01 -10.49
N LYS A 176 3.65 24.53 -11.70
CA LYS A 176 2.42 24.92 -12.41
C LYS A 176 1.14 24.62 -11.61
N TYR A 177 1.12 23.51 -10.89
CA TYR A 177 -0.04 23.11 -10.07
C TYR A 177 0.16 23.42 -8.58
N THR A 178 1.24 24.11 -8.23
CA THR A 178 1.52 24.58 -6.87
C THR A 178 1.47 23.43 -5.86
N ILE A 179 2.06 22.28 -6.22
CA ILE A 179 2.12 21.11 -5.37
C ILE A 179 3.13 21.43 -4.26
N SER A 180 2.65 21.52 -3.03
CA SER A 180 3.48 21.87 -1.87
C SER A 180 4.39 20.70 -1.47
N GLU A 181 5.45 21.01 -0.73
CA GLU A 181 6.30 19.98 -0.10
C GLU A 181 5.49 19.09 0.85
N GLU A 182 4.51 19.65 1.55
CA GLU A 182 3.59 18.87 2.39
C GLU A 182 2.82 17.81 1.59
N LYS A 183 2.29 18.16 0.40
CA LYS A 183 1.61 17.19 -0.49
C LYS A 183 2.54 16.11 -1.03
N LEU A 184 3.84 16.41 -1.16
CA LEU A 184 4.86 15.42 -1.51
C LEU A 184 5.18 14.51 -0.32
N GLN A 185 5.39 15.07 0.87
CA GLN A 185 5.64 14.31 2.11
C GLN A 185 4.48 13.36 2.44
N GLN A 186 3.24 13.79 2.19
CA GLN A 186 2.05 12.97 2.30
C GLN A 186 2.09 11.71 1.39
N GLN A 187 2.79 11.78 0.27
CA GLN A 187 3.04 10.66 -0.67
C GLN A 187 4.35 9.91 -0.37
N PHE A 188 4.98 10.18 0.78
CA PHE A 188 6.30 9.69 1.17
C PHE A 188 7.42 10.12 0.21
N VAL A 189 7.32 11.34 -0.32
CA VAL A 189 8.35 11.96 -1.17
C VAL A 189 9.08 13.03 -0.36
N ASP A 190 10.26 12.69 0.17
CA ASP A 190 11.16 13.61 0.88
C ASP A 190 12.19 14.23 -0.08
N TRP A 191 11.73 14.66 -1.26
CA TRP A 191 12.58 15.33 -2.23
C TRP A 191 12.22 16.81 -2.27
N LYS A 192 13.23 17.68 -2.18
CA LYS A 192 13.03 19.10 -2.46
C LYS A 192 12.89 19.30 -3.96
N ARG A 193 12.28 20.42 -4.34
CA ARG A 193 12.00 20.73 -5.75
C ARG A 193 13.27 20.68 -6.58
N GLU A 194 14.33 21.35 -6.16
CA GLU A 194 15.63 21.38 -6.83
C GLU A 194 16.30 20.01 -7.01
N GLU A 195 15.78 18.96 -6.37
CA GLU A 195 16.34 17.61 -6.42
C GLU A 195 15.70 16.72 -7.49
N PHE A 196 14.63 17.16 -8.15
CA PHE A 196 13.96 16.40 -9.24
C PHE A 196 14.73 16.41 -10.56
N ALA A 197 16.05 16.22 -10.49
CA ALA A 197 16.94 16.04 -11.63
C ALA A 197 17.04 14.55 -11.99
N VAL A 198 17.25 14.25 -13.28
CA VAL A 198 17.40 12.86 -13.78
C VAL A 198 18.53 12.13 -13.06
N GLN A 199 19.62 12.83 -12.76
CA GLN A 199 20.81 12.28 -12.11
C GLN A 199 20.54 11.76 -10.70
N LYS A 200 19.53 12.31 -10.02
CA LYS A 200 19.11 11.89 -8.67
C LYS A 200 18.01 10.83 -8.69
N TYR A 201 17.57 10.37 -9.88
CA TYR A 201 16.41 9.48 -9.97
C TYR A 201 16.62 8.13 -9.28
N HIS A 202 17.81 7.54 -9.38
CA HIS A 202 18.11 6.28 -8.70
C HIS A 202 18.12 6.44 -7.17
N GLU A 203 18.73 7.51 -6.67
CA GLU A 203 18.72 7.85 -5.23
C GLU A 203 17.28 8.07 -4.73
N PHE A 204 16.45 8.76 -5.52
CA PHE A 204 15.03 8.96 -5.23
C PHE A 204 14.27 7.64 -5.11
N LEU A 205 14.46 6.74 -6.07
CA LEU A 205 13.81 5.42 -6.06
C LEU A 205 14.20 4.61 -4.82
N ASP A 206 15.49 4.54 -4.50
CA ASP A 206 15.99 3.74 -3.39
C ASP A 206 15.55 4.30 -2.04
N ALA A 207 15.60 5.63 -1.88
CA ALA A 207 15.16 6.31 -0.67
C ALA A 207 13.66 6.14 -0.45
N ARG A 208 12.84 6.36 -1.49
CA ARG A 208 11.39 6.21 -1.39
C ARG A 208 10.95 4.76 -1.19
N ALA A 209 11.58 3.80 -1.88
CA ALA A 209 11.30 2.38 -1.69
C ALA A 209 11.59 1.93 -0.25
N SER A 210 12.74 2.35 0.31
CA SER A 210 13.12 2.07 1.69
C SER A 210 12.14 2.68 2.69
N ARG A 211 11.74 3.95 2.48
CA ARG A 211 10.75 4.62 3.33
C ARG A 211 9.39 3.91 3.29
N LEU A 212 8.90 3.59 2.10
CA LEU A 212 7.61 2.89 1.93
C LEU A 212 7.62 1.51 2.60
N ALA A 213 8.74 0.77 2.55
CA ALA A 213 8.88 -0.50 3.26
C ALA A 213 8.81 -0.34 4.77
N SER A 214 9.49 0.67 5.33
CA SER A 214 9.41 0.98 6.76
C SER A 214 7.97 1.28 7.18
N GLU A 215 7.31 2.20 6.46
CA GLU A 215 5.94 2.64 6.74
C GLU A 215 4.91 1.50 6.59
N ALA A 216 5.12 0.62 5.61
CA ALA A 216 4.30 -0.57 5.42
C ALA A 216 4.40 -1.53 6.61
N ASN A 217 5.62 -1.81 7.06
CA ASN A 217 5.87 -2.67 8.20
C ASN A 217 5.31 -2.08 9.50
N ASP A 218 5.48 -0.78 9.73
CA ASP A 218 4.91 -0.09 10.89
C ASP A 218 3.38 -0.10 10.88
N TYR A 219 2.78 0.02 9.70
CA TYR A 219 1.34 -0.11 9.55
C TYR A 219 0.85 -1.53 9.86
N LEU A 220 1.49 -2.56 9.29
CA LEU A 220 1.17 -3.96 9.57
C LEU A 220 1.36 -4.32 11.05
N LEU A 221 2.40 -3.79 11.69
CA LEU A 221 2.62 -3.95 13.12
C LEU A 221 1.49 -3.30 13.93
N THR A 222 1.06 -2.09 13.54
CA THR A 222 -0.06 -1.40 14.19
C THR A 222 -1.36 -2.21 14.12
N LEU A 223 -1.69 -2.74 12.94
CA LEU A 223 -2.89 -3.54 12.74
C LEU A 223 -2.88 -4.87 13.54
N SER A 224 -1.68 -5.45 13.74
CA SER A 224 -1.50 -6.75 14.41
C SER A 224 -1.27 -6.67 15.93
N LYS A 225 -1.33 -5.48 16.54
CA LYS A 225 -1.09 -5.28 17.99
C LYS A 225 -1.98 -6.15 18.90
N GLY A 226 -3.21 -6.46 18.47
CA GLY A 226 -4.13 -7.31 19.23
C GLY A 226 -3.83 -8.82 19.15
N LEU A 227 -2.88 -9.24 18.30
CA LEU A 227 -2.59 -10.64 18.03
C LEU A 227 -1.36 -11.14 18.81
N PRO A 228 -1.18 -12.46 18.98
CA PRO A 228 0.05 -13.03 19.53
C PRO A 228 1.29 -12.62 18.73
N ASP A 229 2.45 -12.53 19.39
CA ASP A 229 3.70 -12.12 18.73
C ASP A 229 4.09 -12.99 17.53
N SER A 230 3.75 -14.28 17.56
CA SER A 230 3.99 -15.21 16.45
C SER A 230 3.22 -14.86 15.17
N CYS A 231 2.17 -14.04 15.27
CA CYS A 231 1.35 -13.58 14.15
C CYS A 231 1.79 -12.21 13.60
N ARG A 232 2.75 -11.53 14.25
CA ARG A 232 3.16 -10.16 13.91
C ARG A 232 4.33 -10.17 12.91
N PRO A 233 4.53 -9.09 12.12
CA PRO A 233 5.71 -8.95 11.27
C PRO A 233 7.02 -9.06 12.07
N ASN A 234 7.96 -9.88 11.63
CA ASN A 234 9.27 -10.04 12.24
C ASN A 234 10.27 -9.03 11.67
N LEU A 235 10.30 -7.82 12.24
CA LEU A 235 11.13 -6.72 11.75
C LEU A 235 12.64 -6.93 11.95
N LYS A 236 13.06 -7.91 12.76
CA LYS A 236 14.49 -8.26 12.89
C LYS A 236 15.05 -8.92 11.62
N MET A 237 14.20 -9.53 10.80
CA MET A 237 14.62 -10.15 9.53
C MET A 237 14.92 -9.12 8.44
N ALA A 238 14.17 -8.02 8.38
CA ALA A 238 14.37 -6.96 7.38
C ALA A 238 15.71 -6.23 7.54
N ALA A 239 16.16 -6.03 8.78
CA ALA A 239 17.45 -5.38 9.06
C ALA A 239 18.67 -6.23 8.67
N GLY A 240 18.52 -7.55 8.55
CA GLY A 240 19.61 -8.49 8.26
C GLY A 240 20.05 -8.53 6.80
N ASN A 241 19.20 -8.11 5.86
CA ASN A 241 19.49 -8.18 4.42
C ASN A 241 20.15 -6.91 3.84
N ASN A 242 20.20 -5.80 4.59
CA ASN A 242 20.88 -4.56 4.17
C ASN A 242 22.37 -4.49 4.56
N SER A 243 22.95 -5.58 5.08
CA SER A 243 24.35 -5.61 5.57
C SER A 243 25.30 -6.48 4.75
N THR A 244 24.97 -6.82 3.50
CA THR A 244 25.91 -7.54 2.62
C THR A 244 25.77 -7.12 1.16
N VAL A 245 26.91 -6.66 0.64
CA VAL A 245 27.30 -6.27 -0.75
C VAL A 245 27.06 -4.83 -1.14
#